data_AF-A0A0K1U7P1-F1
#
_entry.id   AF-A0A0K1U7P1-F1
#
_cell.length_a   1.000
_cell.length_b   1.000
_cell.length_c   1.000
_cell.angle_alpha   90.00
_cell.angle_beta   90.00
_cell.angle_gamma   90.00
#
_symmetry.space_group_name_H-M   'P 1'
#
loop_
_entity.id
_entity.type
_entity.pdbx_description
1 polymer ?
#
loop_
_entity_poly.entity_id
_entity_poly.type
_entity_poly.pdbx_seq_one_letter_code
_entity_poly.pdbx_strand_id
1 'polypeptide(L)'
;MKEVLDTIDSAIKRLVSPTAMLVAAALLTRGLDKPGSNTFVIHGLIFLLVVYAFGYLAFSAAVAIKEFDELGLRFWQKGVFGLSFMLLYLVLFVAAIYFGLGKIA
;
A
#
# COMPACT_ATOMS: atom_id res chain seq x y z
N MET A 1 15.74 -16.22 -13.15
CA MET A 1 14.37 -15.80 -13.55
C MET A 1 13.34 -16.15 -12.50
N LYS A 2 13.35 -17.39 -11.95
CA LYS A 2 12.49 -17.81 -10.84
C LYS A 2 12.66 -16.94 -9.58
N GLU A 3 13.89 -16.71 -9.13
CA GLU A 3 14.18 -15.85 -7.98
C GLU A 3 13.66 -14.42 -8.14
N VAL A 4 13.81 -13.84 -9.33
CA VAL A 4 13.28 -12.51 -9.65
C VAL A 4 11.76 -12.48 -9.58
N LEU A 5 11.08 -13.52 -10.09
CA LEU A 5 9.62 -13.64 -9.99
C LEU A 5 9.17 -13.80 -8.52
N ASP A 6 9.89 -14.59 -7.74
CA ASP A 6 9.59 -14.82 -6.33
C ASP A 6 9.76 -13.53 -5.50
N THR A 7 10.75 -12.69 -5.81
CA THR A 7 10.91 -11.36 -5.21
C THR A 7 9.74 -10.44 -5.55
N ILE A 8 9.28 -10.44 -6.81
CA ILE A 8 8.10 -9.66 -7.23
C ILE A 8 6.86 -10.13 -6.48
N ASP A 9 6.60 -11.43 -6.47
CA ASP A 9 5.43 -12.02 -5.80
C ASP A 9 5.44 -11.72 -4.29
N SER A 10 6.60 -11.83 -3.66
CA SER A 10 6.79 -11.48 -2.25
C SER A 10 6.44 -10.01 -2.00
N ALA A 11 6.90 -9.11 -2.87
CA ALA A 11 6.65 -7.70 -2.71
C ALA A 11 5.21 -7.28 -3.02
N ILE A 12 4.57 -7.91 -4.01
CA ILE A 12 3.14 -7.75 -4.25
C ILE A 12 2.35 -8.21 -3.02
N LYS A 13 2.71 -9.35 -2.41
CA LYS A 13 2.06 -9.82 -1.18
C LYS A 13 2.22 -8.84 -0.02
N ARG A 14 3.40 -8.21 0.13
CA ARG A 14 3.65 -7.18 1.14
C ARG A 14 2.81 -5.91 0.91
N LEU A 15 2.41 -5.63 -0.33
CA LEU A 15 1.56 -4.48 -0.66
C LEU A 15 0.06 -4.67 -0.31
N VAL A 16 -0.40 -5.91 -0.14
CA VAL A 16 -1.82 -6.20 0.17
C VAL A 16 -2.23 -5.61 1.51
N SER A 17 -1.41 -5.79 2.55
CA SER A 17 -1.67 -5.30 3.91
C SER A 17 -1.87 -3.77 3.99
N PRO A 18 -0.92 -2.93 3.52
CA PRO A 18 -1.10 -1.47 3.56
C PRO A 18 -2.26 -1.00 2.68
N THR A 19 -2.52 -1.67 1.56
CA THR A 19 -3.70 -1.36 0.72
C THR A 19 -5.00 -1.63 1.47
N ALA A 20 -5.11 -2.78 2.15
CA ALA A 20 -6.27 -3.10 2.97
C ALA A 20 -6.47 -2.11 4.12
N MET A 21 -5.38 -1.64 4.73
CA MET A 21 -5.42 -0.58 5.76
C MET A 21 -5.96 0.74 5.20
N LEU A 22 -5.49 1.16 4.02
CA LEU A 22 -5.98 2.39 3.37
C LEU A 22 -7.46 2.26 2.96
N VAL A 23 -7.88 1.12 2.43
CA VAL A 23 -9.28 0.85 2.12
C VAL A 23 -10.13 0.87 3.38
N ALA A 24 -9.68 0.24 4.46
CA ALA A 24 -10.39 0.27 5.75
C ALA A 24 -10.50 1.69 6.31
N ALA A 25 -9.44 2.50 6.21
CA ALA A 25 -9.45 3.90 6.59
C ALA A 25 -10.48 4.69 5.77
N ALA A 26 -10.52 4.49 4.46
CA ALA A 26 -11.51 5.13 3.59
C ALA A 26 -12.94 4.67 3.86
N LEU A 27 -13.17 3.41 4.26
CA LEU A 27 -14.51 2.95 4.67
C LEU A 27 -14.96 3.56 5.99
N LEU A 28 -14.02 3.77 6.93
CA LEU A 28 -14.30 4.39 8.23
C LEU A 28 -14.76 5.84 8.10
N THR A 29 -14.33 6.58 7.06
CA THR A 29 -14.80 7.96 6.84
C THR A 29 -16.32 8.03 6.67
N ARG A 30 -16.96 6.99 6.11
CA ARG A 30 -18.43 6.90 5.98
C ARG A 30 -19.16 6.80 7.33
N GLY A 31 -18.46 6.37 8.38
CA GLY A 31 -19.00 6.36 9.73
C GLY A 31 -19.11 7.75 10.35
N LEU A 32 -18.39 8.74 9.81
CA LEU A 32 -18.41 10.12 10.32
C LEU A 32 -19.76 10.80 10.06
N ASP A 33 -20.42 10.48 8.95
CA ASP A 33 -21.72 11.07 8.59
C ASP A 33 -22.92 10.47 9.33
N LYS A 34 -22.71 9.42 10.16
CA LYS A 34 -23.80 8.74 10.86
C LYS A 34 -24.09 9.37 12.23
N PRO A 35 -25.36 9.72 12.53
CA PRO A 35 -25.74 10.21 13.86
C PRO A 35 -25.50 9.12 14.92
N GLY A 36 -24.83 9.49 16.01
CA GLY A 36 -24.43 8.57 17.10
C GLY A 36 -23.04 7.96 16.94
N SER A 37 -22.28 8.29 15.89
CA SER A 37 -20.90 7.81 15.75
C SER A 37 -19.94 8.59 16.66
N ASN A 38 -18.98 7.87 17.25
CA ASN A 38 -17.90 8.50 18.01
C ASN A 38 -16.83 9.00 17.04
N THR A 39 -17.01 10.24 16.58
CA THR A 39 -16.14 10.91 15.61
C THR A 39 -14.66 10.86 16.01
N PHE A 40 -14.35 10.97 17.31
CA PHE A 40 -12.98 10.95 17.82
C PHE A 40 -12.33 9.56 17.64
N VAL A 41 -13.08 8.50 17.94
CA VAL A 41 -12.61 7.11 17.75
C VAL A 41 -12.40 6.82 16.26
N ILE A 42 -13.32 7.27 15.40
CA ILE A 42 -13.21 7.04 13.95
C ILE A 42 -11.98 7.75 13.37
N HIS A 43 -11.75 9.01 13.74
CA HIS A 43 -10.53 9.72 13.33
C HIS A 43 -9.25 9.05 13.87
N GLY A 44 -9.27 8.58 15.11
CA GLY A 44 -8.14 7.85 15.69
C GLY A 44 -7.80 6.56 14.94
N LEU A 45 -8.82 5.78 14.56
CA LEU A 45 -8.65 4.56 13.78
C LEU A 45 -8.15 4.85 12.35
N ILE A 46 -8.70 5.87 11.68
CA ILE A 46 -8.22 6.32 10.37
C ILE A 46 -6.76 6.72 10.46
N PHE A 47 -6.38 7.53 11.44
CA PHE A 47 -5.01 7.99 11.64
C PHE A 47 -4.05 6.82 11.84
N LEU A 48 -4.40 5.87 12.71
CA LEU A 48 -3.60 4.67 12.93
C LEU A 48 -3.44 3.85 11.64
N LEU A 49 -4.52 3.57 10.93
CA LEU A 49 -4.47 2.79 9.69
C LEU A 49 -3.62 3.46 8.62
N VAL A 50 -3.72 4.78 8.47
CA VAL A 50 -2.92 5.54 7.50
C VAL A 50 -1.44 5.54 7.89
N VAL A 51 -1.11 5.84 9.15
CA VAL A 51 0.29 5.84 9.62
C VAL A 51 0.92 4.45 9.46
N TYR A 52 0.22 3.38 9.85
CA TYR A 52 0.71 2.02 9.69
C TYR A 52 0.82 1.60 8.22
N ALA A 53 -0.11 2.02 7.36
CA ALA A 53 -0.01 1.76 5.92
C ALA A 53 1.25 2.38 5.34
N PHE A 54 1.51 3.67 5.60
CA PHE A 54 2.71 4.34 5.11
C PHE A 54 4.00 3.76 5.71
N GLY A 55 4.00 3.43 6.99
CA GLY A 55 5.12 2.75 7.64
C GLY A 55 5.42 1.42 6.97
N TYR A 56 4.40 0.58 6.79
CA TYR A 56 4.55 -0.73 6.15
C TYR A 56 5.04 -0.62 4.71
N LEU A 57 4.57 0.37 3.96
CA LEU A 57 5.04 0.65 2.59
C LEU A 57 6.51 1.03 2.57
N ALA A 58 6.97 1.88 3.49
CA ALA A 58 8.38 2.27 3.59
C ALA A 58 9.27 1.07 3.93
N PHE A 59 8.87 0.23 4.90
CA PHE A 59 9.60 -0.99 5.22
C PHE A 59 9.60 -2.00 4.07
N SER A 60 8.46 -2.19 3.39
CA SER A 60 8.37 -3.08 2.23
C SER A 60 9.29 -2.63 1.10
N ALA A 61 9.36 -1.32 0.83
CA ALA A 61 10.28 -0.76 -0.15
C ALA A 61 11.74 -0.97 0.25
N ALA A 62 12.08 -0.75 1.52
CA ALA A 62 13.44 -0.98 2.03
C ALA A 62 13.86 -2.46 1.89
N VAL A 63 12.97 -3.40 2.20
CA VAL A 63 13.24 -4.84 2.03
C VAL A 63 13.40 -5.20 0.56
N ALA A 64 12.53 -4.69 -0.32
CA ALA A 64 12.66 -4.92 -1.76
C ALA A 64 13.98 -4.40 -2.31
N ILE A 65 14.39 -3.17 -1.94
CA ILE A 65 15.69 -2.60 -2.34
C ILE A 65 16.85 -3.49 -1.87
N LYS A 66 16.80 -3.97 -0.63
CA LYS A 66 17.82 -4.86 -0.08
C LYS A 66 17.89 -6.20 -0.83
N GLU A 67 16.73 -6.82 -1.10
CA GLU A 67 16.65 -8.06 -1.90
C GLU A 67 17.20 -7.84 -3.33
N PHE A 68 16.98 -6.67 -3.93
CA PHE A 68 17.54 -6.32 -5.24
C PHE A 68 19.05 -6.04 -5.22
N ASP A 69 19.58 -5.50 -4.13
CA ASP A 69 21.02 -5.32 -3.93
C ASP A 69 21.73 -6.67 -3.75
N GLU A 70 21.14 -7.59 -2.98
CA GLU A 70 21.66 -8.95 -2.77
C GLU A 70 21.66 -9.78 -4.06
N LEU A 71 20.73 -9.52 -4.99
CA LEU A 71 20.66 -10.17 -6.30
C LEU A 71 21.69 -9.65 -7.32
N GLY A 72 22.52 -8.65 -6.98
CA GLY A 72 23.60 -8.16 -7.85
C GLY A 72 23.12 -7.56 -9.18
N LEU A 73 21.85 -7.13 -9.27
CA LEU A 73 21.23 -6.67 -10.51
C LEU A 73 21.83 -5.35 -11.02
N ARG A 74 22.01 -5.24 -12.34
CA ARG A 74 22.52 -4.03 -13.00
C ARG A 74 21.54 -2.85 -12.82
N PHE A 75 22.06 -1.63 -12.76
CA PHE A 75 21.31 -0.38 -12.53
C PHE A 75 20.03 -0.23 -13.39
N TRP A 76 20.08 -0.67 -14.65
CA TRP A 76 18.92 -0.65 -15.56
C TRP A 76 17.78 -1.59 -15.13
N GLN A 77 18.09 -2.75 -14.54
CA GLN A 77 17.08 -3.67 -14.02
C GLN A 77 16.45 -3.10 -12.74
N LYS A 78 17.25 -2.45 -11.88
CA LYS A 78 16.73 -1.71 -10.72
C LYS A 78 15.78 -0.58 -11.14
N GLY A 79 16.08 0.11 -12.24
CA GLY A 79 15.21 1.14 -12.81
C GLY A 79 13.86 0.58 -13.30
N VAL A 80 13.88 -0.53 -14.04
CA VAL A 80 12.65 -1.18 -14.54
C VAL A 80 11.81 -1.73 -13.39
N PHE A 81 12.43 -2.30 -12.36
CA PHE A 81 11.74 -2.76 -11.15
C PHE A 81 11.20 -1.60 -10.32
N GLY A 82 11.98 -0.54 -10.11
CA GLY A 82 11.51 0.67 -9.45
C GLY A 82 10.30 1.28 -10.17
N LEU A 83 10.32 1.30 -11.51
CA LEU A 83 9.22 1.80 -12.32
C LEU A 83 7.97 0.91 -12.23
N SER A 84 8.12 -0.42 -12.25
CA SER A 84 6.99 -1.34 -12.14
C SER A 84 6.39 -1.34 -10.73
N PHE A 85 7.21 -1.22 -9.69
CA PHE A 85 6.73 -0.96 -8.33
C PHE A 85 6.00 0.37 -8.26
N MET A 86 6.57 1.46 -8.78
CA MET A 86 5.92 2.77 -8.77
C MET A 86 4.56 2.72 -9.48
N LEU A 87 4.44 1.99 -10.59
CA LEU A 87 3.18 1.74 -11.28
C LEU A 87 2.21 0.91 -10.42
N LEU A 88 2.67 -0.13 -9.72
CA LEU A 88 1.85 -0.90 -8.78
C LEU A 88 1.36 -0.02 -7.61
N TYR A 89 2.24 0.80 -7.04
CA TYR A 89 1.89 1.79 -6.01
C TYR A 89 0.81 2.76 -6.52
N LEU A 90 0.95 3.24 -7.75
CA LEU A 90 -0.02 4.14 -8.38
C LEU A 90 -1.37 3.45 -8.61
N VAL A 91 -1.37 2.20 -9.10
CA VAL A 91 -2.59 1.39 -9.27
C VAL A 91 -3.26 1.12 -7.93
N LEU A 92 -2.50 0.78 -6.88
CA LEU A 92 -3.04 0.52 -5.54
C LEU A 92 -3.56 1.79 -4.87
N PHE A 93 -2.91 2.93 -5.09
CA PHE A 93 -3.39 4.23 -4.63
C PHE A 93 -4.70 4.61 -5.32
N VAL A 94 -4.77 4.46 -6.65
CA VAL A 94 -6.00 4.67 -7.42
C VAL A 94 -7.08 3.68 -6.99
N ALA A 95 -6.75 2.41 -6.73
CA ALA A 95 -7.69 1.41 -6.26
C ALA A 95 -8.18 1.72 -4.83
N ALA A 96 -7.33 2.17 -3.92
CA ALA A 96 -7.74 2.58 -2.57
C ALA A 96 -8.67 3.79 -2.63
N ILE A 97 -8.37 4.76 -3.48
CA ILE A 97 -9.24 5.90 -3.80
C ILE A 97 -10.54 5.39 -4.42
N TYR A 98 -10.52 4.50 -5.41
CA TYR A 98 -11.72 4.07 -6.13
C TYR A 98 -12.58 3.08 -5.32
N PHE A 99 -12.02 2.25 -4.45
CA PHE A 99 -12.82 1.38 -3.57
C PHE A 99 -13.28 2.11 -2.31
N GLY A 100 -12.47 3.06 -1.81
CA GLY A 100 -12.82 3.94 -0.70
C GLY A 100 -13.84 5.01 -1.08
N LEU A 101 -13.64 5.66 -2.23
CA LEU A 101 -14.46 6.76 -2.77
C LEU A 101 -15.39 6.33 -3.92
N GLY A 102 -15.18 5.24 -4.64
CA GLY A 102 -16.07 4.82 -5.75
C GLY A 102 -17.31 4.02 -5.30
N LYS A 103 -17.48 3.79 -3.99
CA LYS A 103 -18.82 3.57 -3.39
C LYS A 103 -19.49 4.88 -2.96
N ILE A 104 -19.01 6.02 -3.47
CA ILE A 104 -19.64 7.34 -3.40
C ILE A 104 -20.28 7.62 -4.77
N ALA A 105 -21.29 6.82 -5.06
CA ALA A 105 -22.40 7.10 -5.97
C ALA A 105 -23.51 6.10 -5.62
#